data_AF-A0A7C9VB16-F1
#
_entry.id   AF-A0A7C9VB16-F1
#
_cell.length_a   1.000
_cell.length_b   1.000
_cell.length_c   1.000
_cell.angle_alpha   90.00
_cell.angle_beta   90.00
_cell.angle_gamma   90.00
#
_symmetry.space_group_name_H-M   'P 1'
#
loop_
_entity.id
_entity.type
_entity.pdbx_description
1 polymer ?
#
loop_
_entity_poly.entity_id
_entity_poly.type
_entity_poly.pdbx_seq_one_letter_code
_entity_poly.pdbx_strand_id
1 'polypeptide(L)'
;MAPLPKNFSSKALPIEAALSEGRTNDARTLIVDSLLTGEADGVVQRLAAEMLKPPKRKRGRQKALTQYWLEIGEQFHRLRREGTKYEDALCKVADKFGYSETHVRKAIAEYEDAKEAHDEASRE
;
A
#
# COMPACT_ATOMS: atom_id res chain seq x y z
N MET A 1 -31.87 38.53 1.76
CA MET A 1 -31.22 37.39 1.09
C MET A 1 -31.45 36.14 1.93
N ALA A 2 -31.88 35.02 1.32
CA ALA A 2 -32.01 33.76 2.03
C ALA A 2 -30.62 33.22 2.43
N PRO A 3 -30.46 32.58 3.59
CA PRO A 3 -29.19 31.96 3.97
C PRO A 3 -28.86 30.82 2.98
N LEU A 4 -27.61 30.77 2.53
CA LEU A 4 -27.12 29.68 1.69
C LEU A 4 -27.24 28.34 2.44
N PRO A 5 -27.49 27.23 1.72
CA PRO A 5 -27.55 25.91 2.34
C PRO A 5 -26.21 25.57 2.99
N LYS A 6 -26.24 24.97 4.19
CA LYS A 6 -25.06 24.67 5.03
C LYS A 6 -23.98 23.81 4.35
N ASN A 7 -24.32 23.13 3.25
CA ASN A 7 -23.43 22.25 2.51
C ASN A 7 -22.82 22.93 1.26
N PHE A 8 -23.10 24.20 1.02
CA PHE A 8 -22.58 24.94 -0.12
C PHE A 8 -21.45 25.88 0.33
N SER A 9 -20.30 25.74 -0.32
CA SER A 9 -19.13 26.58 -0.10
C SER A 9 -18.61 27.06 -1.45
N SER A 10 -18.51 28.38 -1.62
CA SER A 10 -17.85 28.97 -2.79
C SER A 10 -16.34 28.71 -2.80
N LYS A 11 -15.73 28.52 -1.63
CA LYS A 11 -14.31 28.24 -1.46
C LYS A 11 -13.95 26.77 -1.73
N ALA A 12 -14.91 25.86 -1.54
CA ALA A 12 -14.74 24.44 -1.84
C ALA A 12 -14.81 24.13 -3.35
N LEU A 13 -15.51 24.94 -4.15
CA LEU A 13 -15.64 24.74 -5.60
C LEU A 13 -14.30 24.53 -6.33
N PRO A 14 -13.26 25.39 -6.17
CA PRO A 14 -11.98 25.17 -6.84
C PRO A 14 -11.25 23.91 -6.32
N ILE A 15 -11.45 23.55 -5.04
CA ILE A 15 -10.86 22.35 -4.43
C ILE A 15 -11.52 21.09 -5.00
N GLU A 16 -12.86 21.06 -5.08
CA GLU A 16 -13.62 19.94 -5.64
C GLU A 16 -13.35 19.76 -7.13
N ALA A 17 -13.22 20.86 -7.89
CA ALA A 17 -12.82 20.80 -9.29
C ALA A 17 -11.41 20.19 -9.44
N ALA A 18 -10.43 20.65 -8.67
CA ALA A 18 -9.07 20.10 -8.68
C ALA A 18 -9.04 18.61 -8.29
N LEU A 19 -9.85 18.19 -7.32
CA LEU A 19 -10.00 16.77 -6.95
C LEU A 19 -10.62 15.94 -8.08
N SER A 20 -11.66 16.45 -8.75
CA SER A 20 -12.31 15.75 -9.87
C SER A 20 -11.42 15.58 -11.10
N GLU A 21 -10.50 16.52 -11.32
CA GLU A 21 -9.50 16.49 -12.39
C GLU A 21 -8.25 15.67 -12.03
N GLY A 22 -8.18 15.09 -10.83
CA GLY A 22 -7.02 14.33 -10.36
C GLY A 22 -5.81 15.19 -9.96
N ARG A 23 -5.96 16.52 -9.90
CA ARG A 23 -4.94 17.48 -9.46
C ARG A 23 -4.89 17.57 -7.93
N THR A 24 -4.50 16.46 -7.30
CA THR A 24 -4.50 16.30 -5.83
C THR A 24 -3.54 17.23 -5.11
N ASN A 25 -2.39 17.56 -5.73
CA ASN A 25 -1.42 18.52 -5.18
C ASN A 25 -1.97 19.96 -5.16
N ASP A 26 -2.68 20.35 -6.22
CA ASP A 26 -3.31 21.68 -6.29
C ASP A 26 -4.44 21.78 -5.26
N ALA A 27 -5.28 20.75 -5.16
CA ALA A 27 -6.33 20.67 -4.15
C ALA A 27 -5.76 20.78 -2.72
N ARG A 28 -4.63 20.10 -2.45
CA ARG A 28 -3.94 20.20 -1.15
C ARG A 28 -3.46 21.61 -0.87
N THR A 29 -2.85 22.28 -1.84
CA THR A 29 -2.35 23.65 -1.69
C THR A 29 -3.50 24.61 -1.35
N LEU A 30 -4.61 24.53 -2.08
CA LEU A 30 -5.80 25.35 -1.85
C LEU A 30 -6.45 25.12 -0.48
N ILE A 31 -6.48 23.86 -0.02
CA ILE A 31 -6.95 23.51 1.33
C ILE A 31 -6.03 24.11 2.39
N VAL A 32 -4.72 23.96 2.26
CA VAL A 32 -3.74 24.49 3.23
C VAL A 32 -3.84 26.00 3.32
N ASP A 33 -3.91 26.70 2.19
CA ASP A 33 -4.06 28.16 2.13
C ASP A 33 -5.36 28.61 2.83
N SER A 34 -6.47 27.93 2.56
CA SER A 34 -7.76 28.20 3.21
C SER A 34 -7.73 27.97 4.72
N LEU A 35 -6.97 26.97 5.19
CA LEU A 35 -6.83 26.67 6.62
C LEU A 35 -5.90 27.68 7.32
N LEU A 36 -4.79 28.08 6.69
CA LEU A 36 -3.82 29.02 7.26
C LEU A 36 -4.39 30.44 7.36
N THR A 37 -5.24 30.84 6.43
CA THR A 37 -5.95 32.14 6.47
C THR A 37 -7.03 32.20 7.54
N GLY A 38 -7.41 31.05 8.13
CA GLY A 38 -8.47 30.97 9.15
C GLY A 38 -9.88 31.14 8.61
N GLU A 39 -10.04 31.18 7.28
CA GLU A 39 -11.33 31.42 6.62
C GLU A 39 -11.92 30.14 5.99
N ALA A 40 -11.44 28.97 6.42
CA ALA A 40 -11.95 27.67 5.99
C ALA A 40 -13.35 27.42 6.55
N ASP A 41 -14.33 27.25 5.67
CA ASP A 41 -15.67 26.82 6.05
C ASP A 41 -15.76 25.31 6.33
N GLY A 42 -16.91 24.87 6.83
CA GLY A 42 -17.12 23.47 7.21
C GLY A 42 -16.97 22.47 6.05
N VAL A 43 -17.16 22.90 4.80
CA VAL A 43 -16.98 22.03 3.63
C VAL A 43 -15.49 21.83 3.35
N VAL A 44 -14.71 22.92 3.35
CA VAL A 44 -13.24 22.86 3.22
C VAL A 44 -12.62 22.04 4.36
N GLN A 45 -13.08 22.23 5.59
CA GLN A 45 -12.61 21.45 6.75
C GLN A 45 -12.93 19.96 6.60
N ARG A 46 -14.10 19.60 6.06
CA ARG A 46 -14.46 18.20 5.77
C ARG A 46 -13.54 17.60 4.70
N LEU A 47 -13.31 18.32 3.60
CA LEU A 47 -12.40 17.88 2.53
C LEU A 47 -10.97 17.68 3.06
N ALA A 48 -10.48 18.61 3.88
CA ALA A 48 -9.20 18.48 4.56
C ALA A 48 -9.15 17.22 5.44
N ALA A 49 -10.19 16.99 6.24
CA ALA A 49 -10.29 15.82 7.11
C ALA A 49 -10.31 14.51 6.32
N GLU A 50 -11.00 14.46 5.18
CA GLU A 50 -11.00 13.29 4.29
C GLU A 50 -9.62 13.02 3.68
N MET A 51 -8.89 14.06 3.29
CA MET A 51 -7.52 13.93 2.77
C MET A 51 -6.49 13.54 3.83
N LEU A 52 -6.67 13.98 5.08
CA LEU A 52 -5.79 13.64 6.20
C LEU A 52 -6.14 12.30 6.86
N LYS A 53 -7.32 11.75 6.54
CA LYS A 53 -7.81 10.52 7.16
C LYS A 53 -6.82 9.39 6.87
N PRO A 54 -6.24 8.74 7.90
CA PRO A 54 -5.39 7.59 7.67
C PRO A 54 -6.22 6.49 7.00
N PRO A 55 -5.64 5.71 6.08
CA PRO A 55 -6.35 4.63 5.42
C PRO A 55 -6.94 3.71 6.49
N LYS A 56 -8.21 3.34 6.32
CA LYS A 56 -8.92 2.48 7.27
C LYS A 56 -8.15 1.17 7.39
N ARG A 57 -7.47 0.95 8.52
CA ARG A 57 -6.77 -0.31 8.81
C ARG A 57 -7.77 -1.45 8.66
N LYS A 58 -7.46 -2.44 7.81
CA LYS A 58 -8.29 -3.64 7.66
C LYS A 58 -8.40 -4.29 9.04
N ARG A 59 -9.63 -4.50 9.52
CA ARG A 59 -9.88 -5.21 10.79
C ARG A 59 -9.63 -6.71 10.55
N GLY A 60 -8.80 -7.33 11.38
CA GLY A 60 -8.51 -8.78 11.32
C GLY A 60 -7.07 -9.11 11.73
N ARG A 61 -6.83 -10.38 12.08
CA ARG A 61 -5.48 -10.90 12.30
C ARG A 61 -4.73 -10.83 10.96
N GLN A 62 -3.59 -10.15 10.92
CA GLN A 62 -2.69 -10.25 9.78
C GLN A 62 -2.28 -11.71 9.63
N LYS A 63 -2.39 -12.26 8.41
CA LYS A 63 -1.92 -13.62 8.15
C LYS A 63 -0.44 -13.67 8.50
N ALA A 64 -0.09 -14.58 9.41
CA ALA A 64 1.32 -14.84 9.69
C ALA A 64 1.96 -15.36 8.41
N LEU A 65 3.21 -14.96 8.17
CA LEU A 65 4.02 -15.52 7.11
C LEU A 65 4.16 -17.03 7.30
N THR A 66 4.37 -17.70 6.18
CA THR A 66 4.65 -19.12 6.12
C THR A 66 5.92 -19.42 6.93
N GLN A 67 5.90 -20.52 7.68
CA GLN A 67 7.04 -20.88 8.52
C GLN A 67 8.27 -21.14 7.65
N TYR A 68 9.43 -20.61 8.07
CA TYR A 68 10.69 -20.71 7.34
C TYR A 68 10.68 -20.14 5.90
N TRP A 69 9.80 -19.17 5.62
CA TRP A 69 9.70 -18.56 4.28
C TRP A 69 11.05 -18.03 3.77
N LEU A 70 11.85 -17.43 4.67
CA LEU A 70 13.15 -16.86 4.35
C LEU A 70 14.15 -17.96 3.94
N GLU A 71 14.31 -18.97 4.79
CA GLU A 71 15.28 -20.05 4.60
C GLU A 71 14.92 -20.92 3.39
N ILE A 72 13.62 -21.15 3.15
CA ILE A 72 13.10 -21.85 1.98
C ILE A 72 13.42 -21.06 0.71
N GLY A 73 13.12 -19.75 0.69
CA GLY A 73 13.38 -18.88 -0.45
C GLY A 73 14.87 -18.78 -0.79
N GLU A 74 15.73 -18.53 0.20
CA GLU A 74 17.17 -18.45 0.02
C GLU A 74 17.76 -19.74 -0.57
N GLN A 75 17.38 -20.90 -0.03
CA GLN A 75 17.87 -22.18 -0.53
C GLN A 75 17.36 -22.48 -1.94
N PHE A 76 16.09 -22.18 -2.21
CA PHE A 76 15.52 -22.33 -3.54
C PHE A 76 16.29 -21.49 -4.57
N HIS A 77 16.51 -20.20 -4.30
CA HIS A 77 17.28 -19.34 -5.21
C HIS A 77 18.75 -19.73 -5.30
N ARG A 78 19.36 -20.29 -4.25
CA ARG A 78 20.70 -20.87 -4.34
C ARG A 78 20.73 -22.04 -5.33
N LEU A 79 19.82 -23.00 -5.22
CA LEU A 79 19.73 -24.14 -6.14
C LEU A 79 19.47 -23.69 -7.59
N ARG A 80 18.63 -22.66 -7.78
CA ARG A 80 18.39 -22.06 -9.09
C ARG A 80 19.65 -21.41 -9.68
N ARG A 81 20.44 -20.70 -8.85
CA ARG A 81 21.73 -20.11 -9.26
C ARG A 81 22.78 -21.17 -9.61
N GLU A 82 22.74 -22.33 -8.96
CA GLU A 82 23.57 -23.49 -9.27
C GLU A 82 23.12 -24.24 -10.55
N GLY A 83 22.07 -23.76 -11.23
CA GLY A 83 21.58 -24.34 -12.49
C GLY A 83 20.57 -25.46 -12.33
N THR A 84 20.09 -25.73 -11.11
CA THR A 84 19.03 -26.72 -10.89
C THR A 84 17.72 -26.25 -11.55
N LYS A 85 17.02 -27.17 -12.22
CA LYS A 85 15.70 -26.88 -12.81
C LYS A 85 14.70 -26.54 -11.71
N TYR A 86 13.66 -25.79 -12.10
CA TYR A 86 12.64 -25.30 -11.17
C TYR A 86 11.99 -26.43 -10.36
N GLU A 87 11.43 -27.43 -11.04
CA GLU A 87 10.76 -28.56 -10.37
C GLU A 87 11.71 -29.34 -9.46
N ASP A 88 12.93 -29.63 -9.94
CA ASP A 88 13.93 -30.36 -9.16
C ASP A 88 14.36 -29.60 -7.89
N ALA A 89 14.50 -28.26 -7.99
CA ALA A 89 14.81 -27.42 -6.85
C ALA A 89 13.65 -27.39 -5.84
N LEU A 90 12.41 -27.38 -6.34
CA LEU A 90 11.20 -27.39 -5.53
C LEU A 90 11.06 -28.69 -4.74
N CYS A 91 11.25 -29.84 -5.39
CA CYS A 91 11.27 -31.14 -4.72
C CYS A 91 12.38 -31.22 -3.66
N LYS A 92 13.61 -30.83 -4.00
CA LYS A 92 14.75 -30.86 -3.04
C LYS A 92 14.49 -30.00 -1.79
N VAL A 93 13.85 -28.85 -1.96
CA VAL A 93 13.51 -27.96 -0.84
C VAL A 93 12.34 -28.52 -0.03
N ALA A 94 11.30 -29.05 -0.70
CA ALA A 94 10.19 -29.73 -0.05
C ALA A 94 10.65 -30.89 0.83
N ASP A 95 11.49 -31.78 0.28
CA ASP A 95 12.04 -32.93 0.99
C ASP A 95 12.90 -32.51 2.18
N LYS A 96 13.74 -31.49 2.01
CA LYS A 96 14.65 -31.03 3.06
C LYS A 96 13.93 -30.43 4.26
N PHE A 97 12.88 -29.64 4.03
CA PHE A 97 12.12 -29.00 5.10
C PHE A 97 10.92 -29.84 5.57
N GLY A 98 10.61 -30.96 4.90
CA GLY A 98 9.49 -31.83 5.25
C GLY A 98 8.12 -31.21 4.99
N TYR A 99 8.02 -30.28 4.04
CA TYR A 99 6.77 -29.58 3.69
C TYR A 99 6.25 -29.99 2.32
N SER A 100 4.95 -29.78 2.09
CA SER A 100 4.37 -29.99 0.77
C SER A 100 4.88 -28.94 -0.24
N GLU A 101 4.91 -29.32 -1.52
CA GLU A 101 5.29 -28.39 -2.59
C GLU A 101 4.46 -27.10 -2.58
N THR A 102 3.17 -27.20 -2.24
CA THR A 102 2.28 -26.02 -2.15
C THR A 102 2.73 -25.06 -1.04
N HIS A 103 3.22 -25.59 0.09
CA HIS A 103 3.78 -24.77 1.17
C HIS A 103 5.08 -24.10 0.71
N VAL A 104 5.97 -24.84 0.05
CA VAL A 104 7.22 -24.31 -0.49
C VAL A 104 6.96 -23.22 -1.52
N ARG A 105 6.01 -23.40 -2.44
CA ARG A 105 5.61 -22.37 -3.42
C ARG A 105 5.12 -21.09 -2.76
N LYS A 106 4.33 -21.20 -1.68
CA LYS A 106 3.87 -20.03 -0.91
C LYS A 106 5.03 -19.32 -0.20
N ALA A 107 5.91 -20.08 0.44
CA ALA A 107 7.11 -19.53 1.07
C ALA A 107 8.02 -18.81 0.07
N ILE A 108 8.20 -19.36 -1.14
CA ILE A 108 8.96 -18.71 -2.21
C ILE A 108 8.27 -17.41 -2.65
N ALA A 109 6.95 -17.43 -2.87
CA ALA A 109 6.21 -16.22 -3.24
C ALA A 109 6.33 -15.12 -2.17
N GLU A 110 6.18 -15.47 -0.90
CA GLU A 110 6.38 -14.53 0.22
C GLU A 110 7.81 -13.98 0.28
N TYR A 111 8.81 -14.80 -0.06
CA TYR A 111 10.20 -14.37 -0.17
C TYR A 111 10.41 -13.37 -1.32
N GLU A 112 9.83 -13.64 -2.48
CA GLU A 112 9.91 -12.76 -3.65
C GLU A 112 9.23 -11.42 -3.37
N ASP A 113 8.02 -11.42 -2.80
CA ASP A 113 7.29 -10.21 -2.39
C ASP A 113 8.10 -9.37 -1.39
N ALA A 114 8.70 -10.01 -0.38
CA ALA A 114 9.52 -9.34 0.62
C ALA A 114 10.80 -8.75 0.03
N LYS A 115 11.42 -9.48 -0.92
CA LYS A 115 12.62 -9.02 -1.62
C LYS A 115 12.32 -7.83 -2.54
N GLU A 116 11.23 -7.88 -3.29
CA GLU A 116 10.79 -6.77 -4.15
C GLU A 116 10.52 -5.51 -3.32
N ALA A 117 9.79 -5.64 -2.21
CA ALA A 117 9.53 -4.52 -1.31
C ALA A 117 10.83 -3.91 -0.74
N HIS A 118 11.83 -4.73 -0.42
CA HIS A 118 13.14 -4.25 0.04
C HIS A 118 13.93 -3.55 -1.08
N ASP A 119 13.94 -4.13 -2.28
CA ASP A 119 14.64 -3.57 -3.43
C ASP A 119 14.04 -2.22 -3.85
N GLU A 120 12.72 -2.06 -3.77
CA GLU A 120 12.04 -0.79 -4.03
C GLU A 120 12.37 0.26 -2.95
N ALA A 121 12.31 -0.11 -1.67
CA ALA A 121 12.65 0.78 -0.58
C ALA A 121 14.13 1.22 -0.56
N SER A 122 15.01 0.44 -1.21
CA SER A 122 16.44 0.78 -1.34
C SER A 122 16.74 1.66 -2.55
N ARG A 123 15.78 1.87 -3.45
CA ARG A 123 15.93 2.71 -4.65
C ARG A 123 15.48 4.16 -4.42
N GLU A 124 14.64 4.40 -3.42
CA GLU A 124 14.24 5.75 -2.95
C GLU A 124 15.29 6.39 -2.04
#